data_AF-Q7U8G7-F1
#
_entry.id   AF-Q7U8G7-F1
#
_cell.length_a   1.000
_cell.length_b   1.000
_cell.length_c   1.000
_cell.angle_alpha   90.00
_cell.angle_beta   90.00
_cell.angle_gamma   90.00
#
_symmetry.space_group_name_H-M   'P 1'
#
loop_
_entity.id
_entity.type
_entity.pdbx_description
1 polymer ?
#
loop_
_entity_poly.entity_id
_entity_poly.type
_entity_poly.pdbx_seq_one_letter_code
_entity_poly.pdbx_strand_id
1 'polypeptide(L)'
;MAGITPIGLLIGGLALWAPMVRAETMSPETIRKVARLELARSIRAFAAGSLANGECLVRREQLSQQQANQATAIALQEMGISAAVLENPQVRKAADLLGQELTDSCDLSSLDDKTAQQLVRDEL
;
A
#
# COMPACT_ATOMS: atom_id res chain seq x y z
N MET A 1 71.16 -4.66 -4.69
CA MET A 1 70.80 -3.43 -3.97
C MET A 1 69.37 -3.08 -4.34
N ALA A 2 68.49 -2.99 -3.32
CA ALA A 2 67.17 -2.36 -3.25
C ALA A 2 66.13 -2.69 -4.35
N GLY A 3 64.88 -3.04 -4.06
CA GLY A 3 64.15 -3.08 -2.79
C GLY A 3 62.70 -3.47 -3.11
N ILE A 4 62.17 -4.40 -2.33
CA ILE A 4 60.75 -4.78 -2.34
C ILE A 4 60.01 -3.69 -1.55
N THR A 5 58.92 -3.13 -2.08
CA THR A 5 58.00 -2.27 -1.31
C THR A 5 56.54 -2.63 -1.64
N PRO A 6 55.62 -2.57 -0.65
CA PRO A 6 54.40 -3.38 -0.64
C PRO A 6 53.12 -2.62 -1.02
N ILE A 7 52.08 -3.40 -1.34
CA ILE A 7 50.64 -3.20 -1.05
C ILE A 7 50.12 -1.75 -1.10
N GLY A 8 49.44 -1.42 -2.19
CA GLY A 8 48.55 -0.24 -2.30
C GLY A 8 47.16 -0.67 -2.76
N LEU A 9 46.34 -1.13 -1.82
CA LEU A 9 44.91 -1.35 -1.97
C LEU A 9 44.22 -0.02 -2.27
N LEU A 10 43.97 0.29 -3.55
CA LEU A 10 43.13 1.42 -3.97
C LEU A 10 41.71 0.92 -4.28
N ILE A 11 40.98 0.54 -3.23
CA ILE A 11 39.51 0.55 -3.27
C ILE A 11 39.11 2.02 -3.08
N GLY A 12 39.24 2.79 -4.17
CA GLY A 12 38.72 4.14 -4.27
C GLY A 12 37.20 4.05 -4.45
N GLY A 13 36.47 4.35 -3.38
CA GLY A 13 35.02 4.28 -3.34
C GLY A 13 34.35 5.06 -4.46
N LEU A 14 33.67 4.33 -5.34
CA LEU A 14 32.57 4.85 -6.13
C LEU A 14 31.41 5.14 -5.17
N ALA A 15 31.44 6.33 -4.58
CA ALA A 15 30.25 6.92 -3.96
C ALA A 15 29.22 7.09 -5.07
N LEU A 16 28.33 6.10 -5.19
CA LEU A 16 27.10 6.19 -5.96
C LEU A 16 26.36 7.46 -5.54
N TRP A 17 26.39 8.47 -6.40
CA TRP A 17 25.45 9.58 -6.35
C TRP A 17 24.06 9.04 -6.67
N ALA A 18 23.41 8.46 -5.66
CA ALA A 18 21.96 8.34 -5.68
C ALA A 18 21.40 9.77 -5.67
N PRO A 19 20.43 10.12 -6.53
CA PRO A 19 19.76 11.40 -6.45
C PRO A 19 19.00 11.42 -5.12
N MET A 20 19.60 12.10 -4.14
CA MET A 20 18.94 12.48 -2.92
C MET A 20 17.83 13.42 -3.35
N VAL A 21 16.61 12.88 -3.52
CA VAL A 21 15.38 13.66 -3.58
C VAL A 21 15.49 14.62 -2.41
N ARG A 22 15.63 15.91 -2.73
CA ARG A 22 15.76 16.98 -1.76
C ARG A 22 14.44 16.97 -1.01
N ALA A 23 14.38 16.24 0.10
CA ALA A 23 13.41 16.48 1.13
C ALA A 23 13.66 17.94 1.54
N GLU A 24 12.91 18.87 0.96
CA GLU A 24 12.67 20.15 1.60
C GLU A 24 12.42 19.83 3.05
N THR A 25 13.28 20.32 3.92
CA THR A 25 13.33 19.93 5.33
C THR A 25 12.05 20.42 5.99
N MET A 26 11.00 19.62 5.88
CA MET A 26 9.69 19.89 6.43
C MET A 26 9.84 20.09 7.92
N SER A 27 9.09 21.06 8.48
CA SER A 27 9.08 21.23 9.92
C SER A 27 8.61 19.94 10.60
N PRO A 28 9.04 19.65 11.84
CA PRO A 28 8.58 18.48 12.58
C PRO A 28 7.05 18.41 12.72
N GLU A 29 6.38 19.56 12.72
CA GLU A 29 4.91 19.63 12.70
C GLU A 29 4.33 19.12 11.38
N THR A 30 4.87 19.56 10.25
CA THR A 30 4.45 19.11 8.92
C THR A 30 4.67 17.61 8.75
N ILE A 31 5.82 17.09 9.21
CA ILE A 31 6.10 15.64 9.18
C ILE A 31 5.03 14.86 9.94
N ARG A 32 4.65 15.31 11.14
CA ARG A 32 3.58 14.65 11.92
C ARG A 32 2.22 14.71 11.24
N LYS A 33 1.89 15.82 10.57
CA LYS A 33 0.64 15.96 9.81
C LYS A 33 0.61 14.98 8.64
N VAL A 34 1.67 14.94 7.84
CA VAL A 34 1.80 14.03 6.70
C VAL A 34 1.72 12.57 7.18
N ALA A 35 2.45 12.20 8.24
CA ALA A 35 2.42 10.84 8.78
C ALA A 35 1.00 10.38 9.19
N ARG A 36 0.20 11.27 9.80
CA ARG A 36 -1.20 10.97 10.14
C ARG A 36 -2.08 10.77 8.90
N LEU A 37 -1.86 11.58 7.86
CA LEU A 37 -2.61 11.46 6.60
C LEU A 37 -2.26 10.16 5.88
N GLU A 38 -0.98 9.81 5.79
CA GLU A 38 -0.52 8.56 5.18
C GLU A 38 -1.03 7.35 5.96
N LEU A 39 -1.03 7.40 7.30
CA LEU A 39 -1.63 6.35 8.11
C LEU A 39 -3.14 6.19 7.82
N ALA A 40 -3.89 7.29 7.78
CA ALA A 40 -5.31 7.27 7.47
C ALA A 40 -5.58 6.75 6.04
N ARG A 41 -4.73 7.11 5.07
CA ARG A 41 -4.81 6.58 3.70
C ARG A 41 -4.52 5.07 3.68
N SER A 42 -3.48 4.61 4.37
CA SER A 42 -3.15 3.19 4.44
C SER A 42 -4.26 2.36 5.07
N ILE A 43 -4.89 2.86 6.13
CA ILE A 43 -6.04 2.19 6.78
C ILE A 43 -7.23 2.10 5.81
N ARG A 44 -7.57 3.19 5.13
CA ARG A 44 -8.68 3.21 4.15
C ARG A 44 -8.39 2.28 2.97
N ALA A 45 -7.17 2.29 2.44
CA ALA A 45 -6.76 1.43 1.34
C ALA A 45 -6.83 -0.05 1.71
N PHE A 46 -6.34 -0.42 2.90
CA PHE A 46 -6.45 -1.79 3.41
C PHE A 46 -7.93 -2.21 3.53
N ALA A 47 -8.76 -1.38 4.17
CA ALA A 47 -10.17 -1.67 4.35
C ALA A 47 -10.94 -1.79 3.04
N ALA A 48 -10.67 -0.90 2.07
CA ALA A 48 -11.28 -0.95 0.76
C ALA A 48 -10.88 -2.23 0.00
N GLY A 49 -9.59 -2.60 0.05
CA GLY A 49 -9.10 -3.85 -0.55
C GLY A 49 -9.73 -5.10 0.07
N SER A 50 -9.81 -5.17 1.40
CA SER A 50 -10.45 -6.28 2.11
C SER A 50 -11.95 -6.39 1.82
N LEU A 51 -12.64 -5.26 1.67
CA LEU A 51 -14.05 -5.24 1.28
C LEU A 51 -14.23 -5.71 -0.17
N ALA A 52 -13.46 -5.14 -1.11
CA ALA A 52 -13.53 -5.50 -2.53
C ALA A 52 -13.25 -6.99 -2.76
N ASN A 53 -12.25 -7.55 -2.07
CA ASN A 53 -11.93 -8.98 -2.13
C ASN A 53 -13.09 -9.83 -1.59
N GLY A 54 -13.64 -9.48 -0.42
CA GLY A 54 -14.79 -10.18 0.16
C GLY A 54 -16.01 -10.18 -0.76
N GLU A 55 -16.35 -9.03 -1.36
CA GLU A 55 -17.44 -8.92 -2.32
C GLU A 55 -17.20 -9.71 -3.61
N CYS A 56 -15.96 -9.74 -4.10
CA CYS A 56 -15.59 -10.59 -5.22
C CYS A 56 -15.83 -12.08 -4.90
N LEU A 57 -15.38 -12.55 -3.74
CA LEU A 57 -15.58 -13.94 -3.32
C LEU A 57 -17.06 -14.32 -3.18
N VAL A 58 -17.91 -13.37 -2.76
CA VAL A 58 -19.36 -13.56 -2.73
C VAL A 58 -19.93 -13.66 -4.15
N ARG A 59 -19.56 -12.76 -5.06
CA ARG A 59 -20.00 -12.81 -6.46
C ARG A 59 -19.59 -14.09 -7.18
N ARG A 60 -18.46 -14.68 -6.75
CA ARG A 60 -17.95 -15.96 -7.27
C ARG A 60 -18.49 -17.18 -6.53
N GLU A 61 -19.46 -17.00 -5.64
CA GLU A 61 -20.09 -18.06 -4.84
C GLU A 61 -19.10 -18.86 -3.97
N GLN A 62 -17.89 -18.32 -3.73
CA GLN A 62 -16.88 -18.95 -2.89
C GLN A 62 -17.15 -18.72 -1.39
N LEU A 63 -17.82 -17.61 -1.06
CA LEU A 63 -18.27 -17.28 0.29
C LEU A 63 -19.73 -16.82 0.26
N SER A 64 -20.46 -17.10 1.34
CA SER A 64 -21.70 -16.37 1.62
C SER A 64 -21.42 -14.94 2.06
N GLN A 65 -22.38 -14.03 1.92
CA GLN A 65 -22.25 -12.64 2.39
C GLN A 65 -21.87 -12.56 3.87
N GLN A 66 -22.43 -13.43 4.71
CA GLN A 66 -22.12 -13.46 6.13
C GLN A 66 -20.65 -13.86 6.39
N GLN A 67 -20.15 -14.87 5.67
CA GLN A 67 -18.75 -15.30 5.79
C GLN A 67 -17.79 -14.22 5.33
N ALA A 68 -18.08 -13.56 4.20
CA ALA A 68 -17.25 -12.45 3.71
C ALA A 68 -17.22 -11.29 4.72
N ASN A 69 -18.38 -10.86 5.23
CA ASN A 69 -18.45 -9.80 6.24
C ASN A 69 -17.64 -10.16 7.50
N GLN A 70 -17.73 -11.40 7.97
CA GLN A 70 -16.99 -11.86 9.13
C GLN A 70 -15.47 -11.92 8.86
N ALA A 71 -15.06 -12.44 7.70
CA ALA A 71 -13.65 -12.51 7.31
C ALA A 71 -13.03 -11.12 7.19
N THR A 72 -13.71 -10.17 6.53
CA THR A 72 -13.26 -8.78 6.42
C THR A 72 -13.14 -8.12 7.80
N ALA A 73 -14.11 -8.33 8.70
CA ALA A 73 -14.05 -7.79 10.05
C ALA A 73 -12.86 -8.34 10.86
N ILE A 74 -12.58 -9.65 10.73
CA ILE A 74 -11.42 -10.29 11.38
C ILE A 74 -10.11 -9.71 10.83
N ALA A 75 -9.97 -9.61 9.50
CA ALA A 75 -8.78 -9.06 8.87
C ALA A 75 -8.49 -7.62 9.33
N LEU A 76 -9.52 -6.79 9.50
CA LEU A 76 -9.38 -5.44 10.04
C LEU A 76 -8.93 -5.47 11.50
N GLN A 77 -9.54 -6.32 12.32
CA GLN A 77 -9.21 -6.43 13.74
C GLN A 77 -7.77 -6.91 13.97
N GLU A 78 -7.28 -7.85 13.17
CA GLU A 78 -5.88 -8.33 13.22
C GLU A 78 -4.87 -7.20 12.93
N MET A 79 -5.26 -6.23 12.10
CA MET A 79 -4.47 -5.03 11.81
C MET A 79 -4.71 -3.89 12.81
N GLY A 80 -5.50 -4.11 13.87
CA GLY A 80 -5.86 -3.08 14.84
C GLY A 80 -6.80 -1.99 14.30
N ILE A 81 -7.51 -2.28 13.20
CA ILE A 81 -8.45 -1.37 12.54
C ILE A 81 -9.87 -1.73 12.96
N SER A 82 -10.64 -0.74 13.38
CA SER A 82 -12.07 -0.93 13.70
C SER A 82 -12.86 -1.21 12.43
N ALA A 83 -13.75 -2.22 12.48
CA ALA A 83 -14.67 -2.53 11.38
C ALA A 83 -15.60 -1.35 10.99
N ALA A 84 -15.80 -0.38 11.89
CA ALA A 84 -16.56 0.85 11.60
C ALA A 84 -15.95 1.66 10.44
N VAL A 85 -14.67 1.45 10.09
CA VAL A 85 -14.05 2.09 8.92
C VAL A 85 -14.77 1.72 7.61
N LEU A 86 -15.43 0.56 7.55
CA LEU A 86 -16.20 0.11 6.39
C LEU A 86 -17.46 0.94 6.14
N GLU A 87 -17.96 1.64 7.16
CA GLU A 87 -19.09 2.56 7.03
C GLU A 87 -18.69 3.88 6.36
N ASN A 88 -17.38 4.14 6.21
CA ASN A 88 -16.88 5.33 5.54
C ASN A 88 -17.23 5.30 4.04
N PRO A 89 -17.96 6.30 3.50
CA PRO A 89 -18.34 6.32 2.09
C PRO A 89 -17.17 6.24 1.11
N GLN A 90 -16.01 6.80 1.47
CA GLN A 90 -14.80 6.76 0.65
C GLN A 90 -14.20 5.35 0.59
N VAL A 91 -14.29 4.60 1.69
CA VAL A 91 -13.83 3.20 1.71
C VAL A 91 -14.71 2.34 0.81
N ARG A 92 -16.03 2.53 0.87
CA ARG A 92 -16.97 1.80 0.00
C ARG A 92 -16.77 2.16 -1.47
N LYS A 93 -16.66 3.45 -1.80
CA LYS A 93 -16.41 3.89 -3.18
C LYS A 93 -15.09 3.37 -3.73
N ALA A 94 -14.01 3.42 -2.93
CA ALA A 94 -12.73 2.85 -3.32
C ALA A 94 -12.81 1.32 -3.49
N ALA A 95 -13.57 0.61 -2.65
CA ALA A 95 -13.79 -0.83 -2.80
C ALA A 95 -14.55 -1.16 -4.10
N ASP A 96 -15.57 -0.38 -4.46
CA ASP A 96 -16.33 -0.54 -5.71
C ASP A 96 -15.42 -0.34 -6.95
N LEU A 97 -14.51 0.63 -6.90
CA LEU A 97 -13.53 0.86 -7.96
C LEU A 97 -12.53 -0.30 -8.04
N LEU A 98 -11.95 -0.71 -6.90
CA LEU A 98 -11.03 -1.84 -6.85
C LEU A 98 -11.68 -3.14 -7.31
N GLY A 99 -12.96 -3.34 -7.00
CA GLY A 99 -13.72 -4.53 -7.36
C GLY A 99 -13.86 -4.74 -8.87
N GLN A 100 -13.73 -3.69 -9.69
CA GLN A 100 -13.74 -3.77 -11.15
C GLN A 100 -12.41 -4.27 -11.72
N GLU A 101 -11.32 -4.13 -10.97
CA GLU A 101 -9.98 -4.51 -11.37
C GLU A 101 -9.55 -5.89 -10.81
N LEU A 102 -10.39 -6.51 -9.99
CA LEU A 102 -10.12 -7.85 -9.45
C LEU A 102 -10.28 -8.92 -10.52
N THR A 103 -9.32 -9.85 -10.55
CA THR A 103 -9.33 -11.03 -11.43
C THR A 103 -10.40 -12.05 -11.01
N ASP A 104 -10.52 -13.15 -11.78
CA ASP A 104 -11.37 -14.28 -11.42
C ASP A 104 -10.96 -14.97 -10.10
N SER A 105 -9.68 -14.86 -9.71
CA SER A 105 -9.15 -15.31 -8.42
C SER A 105 -9.34 -14.29 -7.29
N CYS A 106 -10.05 -13.18 -7.55
CA CYS A 106 -10.27 -12.09 -6.59
C CYS A 106 -8.96 -11.46 -6.07
N ASP A 107 -7.92 -11.46 -6.89
CA ASP A 107 -6.66 -10.77 -6.60
C ASP A 107 -6.49 -9.54 -7.51
N LEU A 108 -5.55 -8.67 -7.12
CA LEU A 108 -5.14 -7.49 -7.90
C LEU A 108 -3.86 -7.78 -8.70
N SER A 109 -3.54 -9.07 -8.95
CA SER A 109 -2.23 -9.45 -9.52
C SER A 109 -2.00 -8.94 -10.95
N SER A 110 -3.08 -8.53 -11.64
CA SER A 110 -3.05 -7.96 -12.98
C SER A 110 -3.09 -6.42 -13.03
N LEU A 111 -3.18 -5.73 -11.90
CA LEU A 111 -3.33 -4.27 -11.89
C LEU A 111 -2.01 -3.58 -12.30
N ASP A 112 -2.01 -2.93 -13.46
CA ASP A 112 -0.83 -2.21 -13.95
C ASP A 112 -0.64 -0.86 -13.25
N ASP A 113 0.60 -0.36 -13.23
CA ASP A 113 0.98 0.86 -12.52
C ASP A 113 0.16 2.09 -12.94
N LYS A 114 -0.23 2.20 -14.21
CA LYS A 114 -0.97 3.37 -14.71
C LYS A 114 -2.41 3.34 -14.18
N THR A 115 -3.03 2.17 -14.17
CA THR A 115 -4.37 1.96 -13.62
C THR A 115 -4.37 2.13 -12.11
N ALA A 116 -3.36 1.59 -11.41
CA ALA A 116 -3.17 1.82 -9.98
C ALA A 116 -3.04 3.32 -9.63
N GLN A 117 -2.24 4.08 -10.40
CA GLN A 117 -2.12 5.52 -10.21
C GLN A 117 -3.42 6.27 -10.51
N GLN A 118 -4.20 5.80 -11.48
CA GLN A 118 -5.49 6.39 -11.81
C GLN A 118 -6.51 6.19 -10.68
N LEU A 119 -6.59 4.96 -10.13
CA LEU A 119 -7.42 4.68 -8.96
C LEU A 119 -7.06 5.54 -7.74
N VAL A 120 -5.77 5.77 -7.50
CA VAL A 120 -5.33 6.67 -6.44
C VAL A 120 -5.84 8.10 -6.69
N ARG A 121 -5.74 8.60 -7.93
CA ARG A 121 -6.25 9.93 -8.29
C ARG A 121 -7.76 10.04 -8.16
N ASP A 122 -8.47 8.96 -8.48
CA ASP A 122 -9.91 8.97 -8.51
C ASP A 122 -10.53 8.89 -7.10
N GLU A 123 -9.84 8.32 -6.09
CA GLU A 123 -10.46 8.11 -4.76
C GLU A 123 -9.53 8.00 -3.49
N LEU A 124 -8.18 8.05 -3.55
CA LEU A 124 -7.31 7.86 -2.35
C LEU A 124 -6.54 9.11 -1.86
#